data_AF-A0A1I7BPS7-F1
#
_entry.id   AF-A0A1I7BPS7-F1
#
_cell.length_a   1.000
_cell.length_b   1.000
_cell.length_c   1.000
_cell.angle_alpha   90.00
_cell.angle_beta   90.00
_cell.angle_gamma   90.00
#
_symmetry.space_group_name_H-M   'P 1'
#
loop_
_entity.id
_entity.type
_entity.pdbx_description
1 polymer ?
#
loop_
_entity_poly.entity_id
_entity_poly.type
_entity_poly.pdbx_seq_one_letter_code
_entity_poly.pdbx_strand_id
1 'polypeptide(L)'
;MKSLSNTPELFADPQNKERVNDLLWKLFKTWVIDQETENSASGRKEMLDFYEDLKMLLEAVYAPEPVIEPEPFPEEIRTIETYFMQLIEALKILVDPEMIFLFDLPNLGHLDVSHRREIYVVIKNQDLEEHHNTIGLFSFLSSGKQEFAIHSINRNHLTSVLGKGHLFFQYHIRHLHLIYRKQGVPDLKEIPHERLEERMLNLKPNLEKNWEKADLFWKHALQEQDNLNWESSLFFLHQALELRLRALILVWEKRELKSHETRVLLRECYQFIPELSSVFPQNTEEEVQLLQLLEDAYCKVRYRTEFPVEEKLSRTLSSRIAQVRSLCNKHYEHFFQPL
;
A
#
# COMPACT_ATOMS: atom_id res chain seq x y z
N MET A 1 -27.77 -28.84 -60.73
CA MET A 1 -27.73 -28.34 -59.34
C MET A 1 -28.85 -27.33 -59.17
N LYS A 2 -29.97 -27.73 -58.56
CA LYS A 2 -31.07 -26.80 -58.23
C LYS A 2 -30.68 -26.04 -56.98
N SER A 3 -30.69 -24.70 -57.04
CA SER A 3 -30.53 -23.84 -55.88
C SER A 3 -31.72 -24.05 -54.94
N LEU A 4 -31.44 -24.47 -53.70
CA LEU A 4 -32.43 -24.42 -52.63
C LEU A 4 -32.68 -22.94 -52.33
N SER A 5 -33.85 -22.48 -52.77
CA SER A 5 -34.38 -21.14 -52.62
C SER A 5 -35.15 -21.06 -51.29
N ASN A 6 -35.07 -19.88 -50.66
CA ASN A 6 -35.91 -19.35 -49.58
C ASN A 6 -36.36 -20.35 -48.51
N THR A 7 -35.70 -20.29 -47.35
CA THR A 7 -36.26 -20.78 -46.09
C THR A 7 -37.67 -20.18 -45.90
N PRO A 8 -38.70 -20.99 -45.61
CA PRO A 8 -40.06 -20.47 -45.43
C PRO A 8 -40.12 -19.49 -44.26
N GLU A 9 -40.81 -18.36 -44.45
CA GLU A 9 -40.94 -17.23 -43.49
C GLU A 9 -41.39 -17.66 -42.07
N LEU A 10 -41.95 -18.86 -41.92
CA LEU A 10 -42.44 -19.42 -40.66
C LEU A 10 -41.38 -19.53 -39.54
N PHE A 11 -40.10 -19.66 -39.86
CA PHE A 11 -39.03 -19.86 -38.86
C PHE A 11 -38.28 -18.58 -38.46
N ALA A 12 -38.52 -17.47 -39.16
CA ALA A 12 -37.77 -16.23 -38.95
C ALA A 12 -38.43 -15.27 -37.93
N ASP A 13 -39.73 -15.45 -37.65
CA ASP A 13 -40.50 -14.55 -36.77
C ASP A 13 -40.88 -15.25 -35.44
N PRO A 14 -40.44 -14.73 -34.28
CA PRO A 14 -40.78 -15.26 -32.95
C PRO A 14 -42.27 -15.43 -32.67
N GLN A 15 -43.15 -14.66 -33.33
CA GLN A 15 -44.60 -14.78 -33.15
C GLN A 15 -45.15 -16.12 -33.66
N ASN A 16 -44.40 -16.83 -34.51
CA ASN A 16 -44.82 -18.13 -35.06
C ASN A 16 -44.42 -19.32 -34.18
N LYS A 17 -43.74 -19.12 -33.04
CA LYS A 17 -43.23 -20.20 -32.17
C LYS A 17 -44.30 -21.23 -31.78
N GLU A 18 -45.46 -20.76 -31.31
CA GLU A 18 -46.54 -21.64 -30.85
C GLU A 18 -47.14 -22.46 -32.01
N ARG A 19 -47.33 -21.81 -33.16
CA ARG A 19 -47.82 -22.45 -34.38
C ARG A 19 -46.84 -23.51 -34.93
N VAL A 20 -45.53 -23.28 -34.83
CA VAL A 20 -44.51 -24.26 -35.24
C VAL A 20 -44.49 -25.47 -34.31
N ASN A 21 -44.60 -25.25 -32.99
CA ASN A 21 -44.70 -26.34 -32.02
C ASN A 21 -45.94 -27.22 -32.26
N ASP A 22 -47.07 -26.62 -32.59
CA ASP A 22 -48.30 -27.36 -32.92
C ASP A 22 -48.14 -28.22 -34.19
N LEU A 23 -47.48 -27.69 -35.22
CA LEU A 23 -47.20 -28.44 -36.45
C LEU A 23 -46.27 -29.63 -36.20
N LEU A 24 -45.25 -29.46 -35.36
CA LEU A 24 -44.35 -30.53 -34.96
C LEU A 24 -45.06 -31.60 -34.15
N TRP A 25 -45.90 -31.18 -33.20
CA TRP A 25 -46.72 -32.12 -32.44
C TRP A 25 -47.68 -32.89 -33.36
N LYS A 26 -48.28 -32.22 -34.35
CA LYS A 26 -49.13 -32.88 -35.35
C LYS A 26 -48.35 -33.85 -36.23
N LEU A 27 -47.11 -33.55 -36.59
CA LEU A 27 -46.24 -34.46 -37.34
C LEU A 27 -45.93 -35.72 -36.53
N PHE A 28 -45.51 -35.55 -35.27
CA PHE A 28 -45.27 -36.66 -34.35
C PHE A 28 -46.53 -37.52 -34.16
N LYS A 29 -47.68 -36.87 -33.91
CA LYS A 29 -48.97 -37.56 -33.72
C LYS A 29 -49.43 -38.31 -34.97
N THR A 30 -49.31 -37.71 -36.15
CA THR A 30 -49.65 -38.38 -37.43
C THR A 30 -48.77 -39.62 -37.63
N TRP A 31 -47.46 -39.51 -37.36
CA TRP A 31 -46.54 -40.64 -37.48
C TRP A 31 -46.87 -41.78 -36.50
N VAL A 32 -47.20 -41.45 -35.25
CA VAL A 32 -47.61 -42.45 -34.24
C VAL A 32 -48.94 -43.13 -34.59
N ILE A 33 -49.86 -42.42 -35.27
CA ILE A 33 -51.20 -42.93 -35.60
C ILE A 33 -51.23 -43.70 -36.93
N ASP A 34 -50.45 -43.32 -37.94
CA ASP A 34 -50.43 -43.99 -39.26
C ASP A 34 -49.66 -45.33 -39.28
N GLN A 35 -48.90 -45.67 -38.22
CA GLN A 35 -48.13 -46.92 -38.13
C GLN A 35 -48.75 -47.96 -37.19
N GLU A 36 -50.06 -48.25 -37.38
CA GLU A 36 -50.70 -49.47 -36.85
C GLU A 36 -50.22 -50.78 -37.54
N THR A 37 -49.21 -50.73 -38.41
CA THR A 37 -48.57 -51.91 -38.99
C THR A 37 -47.04 -51.76 -39.03
N GLU A 38 -46.35 -52.71 -38.38
CA GLU A 38 -44.89 -52.90 -38.24
C GLU A 38 -44.18 -52.17 -37.08
N ASN A 39 -44.55 -52.58 -35.87
CA ASN A 39 -43.92 -52.22 -34.60
C ASN A 39 -42.51 -52.83 -34.42
N SER A 40 -41.48 -51.98 -34.34
CA SER A 40 -40.32 -52.22 -33.46
C SER A 40 -40.17 -51.07 -32.47
N ALA A 41 -39.89 -51.37 -31.20
CA ALA A 41 -39.72 -50.35 -30.15
C ALA A 41 -38.58 -49.36 -30.46
N SER A 42 -37.64 -49.74 -31.34
CA SER A 42 -36.53 -48.89 -31.80
C SER A 42 -37.02 -47.69 -32.60
N GLY A 43 -37.90 -47.88 -33.58
CA GLY A 43 -38.37 -46.79 -34.44
C GLY A 43 -39.16 -45.72 -33.68
N ARG A 44 -39.92 -46.11 -32.64
CA ARG A 44 -40.62 -45.16 -31.77
C ARG A 44 -39.67 -44.33 -30.92
N LYS A 45 -38.57 -44.93 -30.45
CA LYS A 45 -37.55 -44.21 -29.69
C LYS A 45 -36.79 -43.24 -30.59
N GLU A 46 -36.37 -43.67 -31.77
CA GLU A 46 -35.66 -42.83 -32.74
C GLU A 46 -36.47 -41.59 -33.16
N MET A 47 -37.78 -41.74 -33.36
CA MET A 47 -38.65 -40.59 -33.68
C MET A 47 -38.96 -39.69 -32.49
N LEU A 48 -38.95 -40.23 -31.27
CA LEU A 48 -39.06 -39.40 -30.06
C LEU A 48 -37.79 -38.58 -29.88
N ASP A 49 -36.63 -39.20 -30.00
CA ASP A 49 -35.32 -38.54 -29.92
C ASP A 49 -35.23 -37.44 -31.01
N PHE A 50 -35.67 -37.74 -32.25
CA PHE A 50 -35.75 -36.74 -33.32
C PHE A 50 -36.68 -35.56 -33.01
N TYR A 51 -37.83 -35.82 -32.38
CA TYR A 51 -38.77 -34.76 -31.98
C TYR A 51 -38.16 -33.88 -30.88
N GLU A 52 -37.51 -34.46 -29.88
CA GLU A 52 -36.87 -33.73 -28.78
C GLU A 52 -35.71 -32.87 -29.29
N ASP A 53 -34.84 -33.40 -30.14
CA ASP A 53 -33.73 -32.66 -30.75
C ASP A 53 -34.21 -31.45 -31.54
N LEU A 54 -35.28 -31.62 -32.34
CA LEU A 54 -35.81 -30.54 -33.18
C LEU A 54 -36.52 -29.48 -32.34
N LYS A 55 -37.19 -29.89 -31.25
CA LYS A 55 -37.77 -28.97 -30.27
C LYS A 55 -36.70 -28.14 -29.56
N MET A 56 -35.61 -28.75 -29.11
CA MET A 56 -34.49 -28.03 -28.49
C MET A 56 -33.88 -27.01 -29.45
N LEU A 57 -33.73 -27.37 -30.73
CA LEU A 57 -33.19 -26.47 -31.74
C LEU A 57 -34.11 -25.26 -31.97
N LEU A 58 -35.43 -25.46 -31.99
CA LEU A 58 -36.39 -24.36 -32.09
C LEU A 58 -36.43 -23.49 -30.84
N GLU A 59 -36.30 -24.07 -29.65
CA GLU A 59 -36.20 -23.30 -28.41
C GLU A 59 -34.97 -22.39 -28.42
N ALA A 60 -33.85 -22.84 -28.99
CA ALA A 60 -32.65 -22.04 -29.17
C ALA A 60 -32.83 -20.92 -30.23
N VAL A 61 -33.50 -21.20 -31.35
CA VAL A 61 -33.78 -20.18 -32.40
C VAL A 61 -34.68 -19.07 -31.86
N TYR A 62 -35.66 -19.41 -31.03
CA TYR A 62 -36.58 -18.44 -30.41
C TYR A 62 -36.16 -18.02 -29.00
N ALA A 63 -34.92 -18.33 -28.58
CA ALA A 63 -34.40 -17.77 -27.35
C ALA A 63 -34.30 -16.25 -27.54
N PRO A 64 -34.83 -15.42 -26.63
CA PRO A 64 -34.60 -13.99 -26.71
C PRO A 64 -33.09 -13.76 -26.76
N GLU A 65 -32.61 -12.93 -27.69
CA GLU A 65 -31.20 -12.53 -27.67
C GLU A 65 -30.90 -12.03 -26.26
N PRO A 66 -29.80 -12.49 -25.64
CA PRO A 66 -29.44 -12.02 -24.32
C PRO A 66 -29.40 -10.50 -24.39
N VAL A 67 -30.19 -9.83 -23.57
CA VAL A 67 -30.04 -8.40 -23.36
C VAL A 67 -28.63 -8.26 -22.80
N ILE A 68 -27.70 -7.87 -23.67
CA ILE A 68 -26.42 -7.35 -23.25
C ILE A 68 -26.80 -6.03 -22.60
N GLU A 69 -27.14 -6.08 -21.31
CA GLU A 69 -26.91 -4.90 -20.48
C GLU A 69 -25.49 -4.50 -20.81
N PRO A 70 -25.23 -3.26 -21.29
CA PRO A 70 -23.85 -2.83 -21.43
C PRO A 70 -23.24 -3.13 -20.08
N GLU A 71 -22.21 -3.99 -20.06
CA GLU A 71 -21.33 -4.03 -18.90
C GLU A 71 -21.12 -2.56 -18.55
N PRO A 72 -21.39 -2.12 -17.30
CA PRO A 72 -21.09 -0.75 -16.96
C PRO A 72 -19.68 -0.56 -17.46
N PHE A 73 -19.50 0.36 -18.43
CA PHE A 73 -18.17 0.69 -18.92
C PHE A 73 -17.34 0.74 -17.65
N PRO A 74 -16.31 -0.10 -17.47
CA PRO A 74 -15.50 0.03 -16.29
C PRO A 74 -15.15 1.50 -16.30
N GLU A 75 -15.55 2.21 -15.25
CA GLU A 75 -15.13 3.57 -15.05
C GLU A 75 -13.62 3.45 -14.85
N GLU A 76 -12.87 3.28 -15.94
CA GLU A 76 -11.52 3.77 -16.10
C GLU A 76 -11.63 5.30 -16.15
N ILE A 77 -12.26 5.88 -15.13
CA ILE A 77 -11.88 7.20 -14.70
C ILE A 77 -10.39 7.02 -14.41
N ARG A 78 -9.58 7.88 -15.00
CA ARG A 78 -8.25 8.23 -14.48
C ARG A 78 -8.44 8.89 -13.10
N THR A 79 -9.01 8.13 -12.16
CA THR A 79 -9.53 8.57 -10.86
C THR A 79 -8.38 9.12 -10.05
N ILE A 80 -7.20 8.51 -10.16
CA ILE A 80 -6.01 8.91 -9.41
C ILE A 80 -5.53 10.30 -9.84
N GLU A 81 -5.38 10.59 -11.14
CA GLU A 81 -4.98 11.92 -11.62
C GLU A 81 -6.05 12.97 -11.31
N THR A 82 -7.32 12.64 -11.54
CA THR A 82 -8.44 13.56 -11.32
C THR A 82 -8.62 13.89 -9.83
N TYR A 83 -8.54 12.87 -8.96
CA TYR A 83 -8.55 13.02 -7.52
C TYR A 83 -7.36 13.84 -7.04
N PHE A 84 -6.16 13.56 -7.56
CA PHE A 84 -4.96 14.27 -7.15
C PHE A 84 -5.06 15.76 -7.48
N MET A 85 -5.53 16.11 -8.68
CA MET A 85 -5.78 17.51 -9.05
C MET A 85 -6.81 18.18 -8.13
N GLN A 86 -7.90 17.48 -7.80
CA GLN A 86 -8.91 17.97 -6.84
C GLN A 86 -8.33 18.15 -5.43
N LEU A 87 -7.46 17.24 -4.99
CA LEU A 87 -6.77 17.33 -3.71
C LEU A 87 -5.86 18.55 -3.65
N ILE A 88 -5.08 18.80 -4.71
CA ILE A 88 -4.21 19.98 -4.77
C ILE A 88 -5.03 21.26 -4.78
N GLU A 89 -6.15 21.32 -5.50
CA GLU A 89 -7.06 22.47 -5.45
C GLU A 89 -7.69 22.65 -4.07
N ALA A 90 -8.12 21.56 -3.42
CA ALA A 90 -8.64 21.61 -2.05
C ALA A 90 -7.59 22.14 -1.07
N LEU A 91 -6.34 21.68 -1.17
CA LEU A 91 -5.23 22.17 -0.34
C LEU A 91 -4.97 23.66 -0.58
N LYS A 92 -5.00 24.12 -1.85
CA LYS A 92 -4.83 25.54 -2.18
C LYS A 92 -5.91 26.42 -1.54
N ILE A 93 -7.17 25.95 -1.53
CA ILE A 93 -8.30 26.71 -1.00
C ILE A 93 -8.36 26.67 0.53
N LEU A 94 -8.19 25.48 1.12
CA LEU A 94 -8.43 25.26 2.56
C LEU A 94 -7.23 25.64 3.43
N VAL A 95 -6.01 25.56 2.89
CA VAL A 95 -4.77 25.77 3.65
C VAL A 95 -4.03 27.04 3.24
N ASP A 96 -4.25 27.54 2.01
CA ASP A 96 -3.50 28.66 1.42
C ASP A 96 -1.95 28.50 1.53
N PRO A 97 -1.38 27.38 1.03
CA PRO A 97 0.04 27.10 1.19
C PRO A 97 0.92 28.03 0.35
N GLU A 98 2.19 28.14 0.73
CA GLU A 98 3.20 28.83 -0.08
C GLU A 98 3.77 27.93 -1.17
N MET A 99 3.98 26.65 -0.87
CA MET A 99 4.47 25.64 -1.82
C MET A 99 3.86 24.27 -1.52
N ILE A 100 3.73 23.40 -2.53
CA ILE A 100 3.43 21.99 -2.35
C ILE A 100 4.44 21.15 -3.12
N PHE A 101 5.05 20.18 -2.44
CA PHE A 101 5.95 19.20 -3.02
C PHE A 101 5.31 17.82 -3.04
N LEU A 102 5.60 17.04 -4.08
CA LEU A 102 5.16 15.66 -4.25
C LEU A 102 6.35 14.79 -4.67
N PHE A 103 6.58 13.71 -3.93
CA PHE A 103 7.55 12.69 -4.28
C PHE A 103 7.09 11.31 -3.80
N ASP A 104 7.70 10.26 -4.34
CA ASP A 104 7.39 8.89 -3.97
C ASP A 104 8.44 8.35 -2.98
N LEU A 105 7.99 7.66 -1.93
CA LEU A 105 8.81 6.81 -1.08
C LEU A 105 8.55 5.34 -1.41
N PRO A 106 9.58 4.48 -1.42
CA PRO A 106 9.38 3.05 -1.65
C PRO A 106 8.54 2.45 -0.51
N ASN A 107 7.56 1.63 -0.86
CA ASN A 107 6.82 0.86 0.14
C ASN A 107 7.63 -0.38 0.50
N LEU A 108 8.17 -0.41 1.71
CA LEU A 108 9.06 -1.48 2.17
C LEU A 108 8.30 -2.66 2.80
N GLY A 109 6.98 -2.51 3.02
CA GLY A 109 6.13 -3.44 3.76
C GLY A 109 5.22 -4.34 2.90
N HIS A 110 4.74 -3.86 1.75
CA HIS A 110 3.77 -4.58 0.91
C HIS A 110 4.30 -4.92 -0.50
N LEU A 111 3.77 -6.00 -1.10
CA LEU A 111 4.17 -6.46 -2.45
C LEU A 111 3.36 -5.80 -3.58
N ASP A 112 2.14 -5.31 -3.30
CA ASP A 112 1.21 -4.85 -4.35
C ASP A 112 1.29 -3.33 -4.64
N VAL A 113 1.64 -2.51 -3.63
CA VAL A 113 1.83 -1.07 -3.78
C VAL A 113 3.33 -0.82 -3.76
N SER A 114 3.89 -0.38 -4.89
CA SER A 114 5.35 -0.21 -5.02
C SER A 114 5.88 1.02 -4.27
N HIS A 115 5.07 2.07 -4.13
CA HIS A 115 5.46 3.34 -3.54
C HIS A 115 4.30 4.04 -2.83
N ARG A 116 4.62 4.86 -1.82
CA ARG A 116 3.71 5.77 -1.14
C ARG A 116 4.04 7.20 -1.54
N ARG A 117 3.03 7.97 -1.95
CA ARG A 117 3.18 9.39 -2.33
C ARG A 117 3.23 10.28 -1.10
N GLU A 118 4.26 11.11 -1.00
CA GLU A 118 4.45 12.06 0.07
C GLU A 118 4.13 13.48 -0.42
N ILE A 119 3.13 14.12 0.18
CA ILE A 119 2.70 15.48 -0.15
C ILE A 119 3.13 16.41 0.98
N TYR A 120 4.12 17.27 0.70
CA TYR A 120 4.60 18.26 1.66
C TYR A 120 4.02 19.63 1.36
N VAL A 121 3.14 20.09 2.23
CA VAL A 121 2.46 21.38 2.19
C VAL A 121 3.26 22.39 3.01
N VAL A 122 3.94 23.30 2.31
CA VAL A 122 4.71 24.37 2.97
C VAL A 122 3.79 25.53 3.27
N ILE A 123 3.60 25.82 4.54
CA ILE A 123 2.75 26.91 5.00
C ILE A 123 3.60 28.11 5.46
N LYS A 124 3.06 29.31 5.26
CA LYS A 124 3.59 30.53 5.86
C LYS A 124 3.46 30.41 7.37
N ASN A 125 4.37 31.03 8.11
CA ASN A 125 4.37 31.00 9.57
C ASN A 125 2.99 31.42 10.12
N GLN A 126 2.24 30.45 10.65
CA GLN A 126 0.92 30.60 11.24
C GLN A 126 0.99 30.19 12.72
N ASP A 127 0.17 30.83 13.54
CA ASP A 127 0.11 30.60 14.99
C ASP A 127 -0.19 29.11 15.30
N LEU A 128 0.24 28.63 16.47
CA LEU A 128 0.14 27.23 16.89
C LEU A 128 -1.31 26.67 16.82
N GLU A 129 -2.33 27.52 16.93
CA GLU A 129 -3.75 27.14 16.86
C GLU A 129 -4.21 26.74 15.45
N GLU A 130 -3.70 27.36 14.39
CA GLU A 130 -4.05 27.01 13.00
C GLU A 130 -3.45 25.66 12.59
N HIS A 131 -2.31 25.29 13.18
CA HIS A 131 -1.60 24.03 12.94
C HIS A 131 -2.39 22.79 13.37
N HIS A 132 -3.13 22.83 14.48
CA HIS A 132 -3.97 21.69 14.92
C HIS A 132 -5.16 21.45 13.99
N ASN A 133 -5.76 22.52 13.46
CA ASN A 133 -6.86 22.41 12.49
C ASN A 133 -6.41 21.76 11.17
N THR A 134 -5.16 22.02 10.75
CA THR A 134 -4.62 21.44 9.51
C THR A 134 -4.36 19.93 9.65
N ILE A 135 -3.93 19.46 10.83
CA ILE A 135 -3.68 18.03 11.06
C ILE A 135 -4.98 17.22 10.89
N GLY A 136 -6.08 17.69 11.49
CA GLY A 136 -7.39 17.03 11.34
C GLY A 136 -7.87 17.02 9.90
N LEU A 137 -7.71 18.13 9.18
CA LEU A 137 -8.03 18.24 7.76
C LEU A 137 -7.21 17.27 6.91
N PHE A 138 -5.90 17.19 7.12
CA PHE A 138 -5.05 16.27 6.36
C PHE A 138 -5.40 14.81 6.60
N SER A 139 -5.65 14.45 7.86
CA SER A 139 -6.12 13.11 8.20
C SER A 139 -7.41 12.79 7.45
N PHE A 140 -8.37 13.73 7.41
CA PHE A 140 -9.61 13.60 6.65
C PHE A 140 -9.36 13.45 5.13
N LEU A 141 -8.53 14.32 4.53
CA LEU A 141 -8.20 14.30 3.10
C LEU A 141 -7.42 13.03 2.68
N SER A 142 -6.70 12.40 3.63
CA SER A 142 -6.02 11.12 3.44
C SER A 142 -6.87 9.90 3.82
N SER A 143 -8.06 10.10 4.37
CA SER A 143 -8.86 9.01 4.95
C SER A 143 -9.27 7.99 3.87
N GLY A 144 -9.07 6.71 4.19
CA GLY A 144 -9.41 5.60 3.28
C GLY A 144 -8.42 5.37 2.14
N LYS A 145 -7.30 6.11 2.07
CA LYS A 145 -6.30 5.95 1.00
C LYS A 145 -4.90 5.74 1.58
N GLN A 146 -4.39 4.50 1.46
CA GLN A 146 -3.04 4.16 1.94
C GLN A 146 -1.92 4.64 0.99
N GLU A 147 -2.28 5.11 -0.20
CA GLU A 147 -1.33 5.44 -1.27
C GLU A 147 -0.62 6.79 -1.09
N PHE A 148 -1.10 7.69 -0.23
CA PHE A 148 -0.44 8.98 0.01
C PHE A 148 -0.52 9.49 1.45
N ALA A 149 0.46 10.31 1.82
CA ALA A 149 0.51 11.06 3.06
C ALA A 149 0.50 12.57 2.79
N ILE A 150 -0.09 13.34 3.69
CA ILE A 150 -0.02 14.81 3.65
C ILE A 150 0.66 15.30 4.91
N HIS A 151 1.70 16.11 4.74
CA HIS A 151 2.48 16.72 5.81
C HIS A 151 2.43 18.23 5.70
N SER A 152 2.22 18.95 6.81
CA SER A 152 2.53 20.38 6.87
C SER A 152 3.94 20.61 7.33
N ILE A 153 4.62 21.58 6.72
CA ILE A 153 5.86 22.12 7.25
C ILE A 153 5.87 23.65 7.17
N ASN A 154 6.30 24.28 8.25
CA ASN A 154 6.47 25.73 8.29
C ASN A 154 7.68 26.14 7.43
N ARG A 155 7.55 27.18 6.61
CA ARG A 155 8.65 27.65 5.75
C ARG A 155 9.91 28.05 6.51
N ASN A 156 9.78 28.72 7.66
CA ASN A 156 10.93 29.15 8.45
C ASN A 156 11.69 27.93 8.98
N HIS A 157 10.94 26.92 9.44
CA HIS A 157 11.49 25.66 9.87
C HIS A 157 12.18 24.92 8.71
N LEU A 158 11.49 24.74 7.58
CA LEU A 158 12.05 24.11 6.39
C LEU A 158 13.33 24.80 5.91
N THR A 159 13.34 26.13 5.84
CA THR A 159 14.52 26.92 5.45
C THR A 159 15.68 26.71 6.42
N SER A 160 15.40 26.69 7.73
CA SER A 160 16.39 26.39 8.77
C SER A 160 16.96 24.98 8.62
N VAL A 161 16.10 23.97 8.41
CA VAL A 161 16.50 22.57 8.31
C VAL A 161 17.31 22.31 7.02
N LEU A 162 16.92 22.91 5.89
CA LEU A 162 17.71 22.91 4.66
C LEU A 162 19.08 23.59 4.86
N GLY A 163 19.12 24.70 5.60
CA GLY A 163 20.36 25.41 5.95
C GLY A 163 21.30 24.58 6.83
N LYS A 164 20.75 23.74 7.72
CA LYS A 164 21.52 22.81 8.58
C LYS A 164 22.04 21.58 7.83
N GLY A 165 21.61 21.35 6.59
CA GLY A 165 22.12 20.25 5.78
C GLY A 165 21.37 18.93 5.95
N HIS A 166 20.11 18.97 6.37
CA HIS A 166 19.24 17.80 6.47
C HIS A 166 19.06 17.15 5.09
N LEU A 167 19.72 16.02 4.87
CA LEU A 167 19.83 15.37 3.58
C LEU A 167 18.49 14.91 3.05
N PHE A 168 17.58 14.45 3.91
CA PHE A 168 16.26 13.97 3.44
C PHE A 168 15.49 15.08 2.73
N PHE A 169 15.35 16.25 3.35
CA PHE A 169 14.71 17.39 2.70
C PHE A 169 15.51 17.95 1.54
N GLN A 170 16.85 17.94 1.58
CA GLN A 170 17.64 18.39 0.42
C GLN A 170 17.50 17.44 -0.79
N TYR A 171 17.25 16.16 -0.54
CA TYR A 171 17.01 15.13 -1.55
C TYR A 171 15.60 15.24 -2.14
N HIS A 172 14.57 15.39 -1.30
CA HIS A 172 13.18 15.37 -1.76
C HIS A 172 12.55 16.75 -2.02
N ILE A 173 12.92 17.81 -1.29
CA ILE A 173 12.35 19.16 -1.47
C ILE A 173 13.15 19.90 -2.54
N ARG A 174 12.81 19.62 -3.80
CA ARG A 174 13.48 20.14 -5.00
C ARG A 174 12.46 20.60 -6.03
N HIS A 175 12.90 21.40 -6.99
CA HIS A 175 12.07 21.93 -8.08
C HIS A 175 11.42 20.81 -8.89
N LEU A 176 12.11 19.67 -9.07
CA LEU A 176 11.56 18.53 -9.80
C LEU A 176 10.34 17.88 -9.11
N HIS A 177 10.21 18.07 -7.80
CA HIS A 177 9.08 17.60 -6.98
C HIS A 177 8.09 18.74 -6.66
N LEU A 178 8.31 19.96 -7.14
CA LEU A 178 7.46 21.11 -6.86
C LEU A 178 6.24 21.09 -7.79
N ILE A 179 5.04 20.96 -7.21
CA ILE A 179 3.79 20.91 -7.96
C ILE A 179 2.96 22.20 -7.86
N TYR A 180 3.18 23.00 -6.82
CA TYR A 180 2.53 24.29 -6.65
C TYR A 180 3.45 25.28 -5.92
N ARG A 181 3.43 26.53 -6.37
CA ARG A 181 4.07 27.66 -5.70
C ARG A 181 3.17 28.89 -5.80
N LYS A 182 2.91 29.54 -4.67
CA LYS A 182 2.16 30.78 -4.60
C LYS A 182 2.94 31.92 -5.26
N GLN A 183 2.25 32.80 -5.98
CA GLN A 183 2.89 33.92 -6.65
C GLN A 183 3.58 34.86 -5.64
N GLY A 184 4.82 35.27 -5.94
CA GLY A 184 5.61 36.15 -5.07
C GLY A 184 6.40 35.44 -3.97
N VAL A 185 6.24 34.12 -3.80
CA VAL A 185 7.07 33.31 -2.90
C VAL A 185 8.41 32.99 -3.58
N PRO A 186 9.57 33.35 -2.98
CA PRO A 186 10.86 33.04 -3.57
C PRO A 186 11.20 31.56 -3.44
N ASP A 187 12.06 31.09 -4.34
CA ASP A 187 12.52 29.70 -4.35
C ASP A 187 13.33 29.32 -3.11
N LEU A 188 13.26 28.04 -2.78
CA LEU A 188 14.14 27.43 -1.78
C LEU A 188 15.54 27.25 -2.36
N LYS A 189 16.55 27.35 -1.51
CA LYS A 189 17.93 27.11 -1.92
C LYS A 189 18.17 25.63 -2.11
N GLU A 190 18.37 25.23 -3.36
CA GLU A 190 18.74 23.87 -3.71
C GLU A 190 20.26 23.70 -3.81
N ILE A 191 20.70 22.47 -3.58
CA ILE A 191 22.06 22.04 -3.89
C ILE A 191 22.05 21.10 -5.10
N PRO A 192 23.10 21.11 -5.94
CA PRO A 192 23.24 20.14 -7.04
C PRO A 192 23.13 18.69 -6.57
N HIS A 193 22.59 17.82 -7.42
CA HIS A 193 22.38 16.41 -7.09
C HIS A 193 23.71 15.68 -6.81
N GLU A 194 24.75 16.00 -7.58
CA GLU A 194 26.08 15.40 -7.43
C GLU A 194 26.67 15.67 -6.04
N ARG A 195 26.40 16.87 -5.49
CA ARG A 195 26.81 17.23 -4.12
C ARG A 195 26.01 16.49 -3.05
N LEU A 196 24.78 16.06 -3.35
CA LEU A 196 24.00 15.23 -2.45
C LEU A 196 24.55 13.81 -2.40
N GLU A 197 24.80 13.22 -3.57
CA GLU A 197 25.41 11.89 -3.69
C GLU A 197 26.76 11.85 -2.97
N GLU A 198 27.63 12.84 -3.19
CA GLU A 198 28.91 12.96 -2.48
C GLU A 198 28.72 13.01 -0.96
N ARG A 199 27.72 13.76 -0.47
CA ARG A 199 27.43 13.84 0.97
C ARG A 199 26.91 12.52 1.53
N MET A 200 26.07 11.81 0.79
CA MET A 200 25.55 10.51 1.21
C MET A 200 26.67 9.44 1.19
N LEU A 201 27.51 9.44 0.16
CA LEU A 201 28.67 8.55 0.04
C LEU A 201 29.67 8.75 1.20
N ASN A 202 29.91 10.00 1.61
CA ASN A 202 30.79 10.30 2.75
C ASN A 202 30.23 9.84 4.11
N LEU A 203 28.91 9.69 4.23
CA LEU A 203 28.25 9.27 5.48
C LEU A 203 27.99 7.75 5.52
N LYS A 204 27.92 7.10 4.37
CA LYS A 204 27.68 5.65 4.21
C LYS A 204 28.61 4.78 5.07
N PRO A 205 29.95 4.97 5.13
CA PRO A 205 30.81 4.15 5.98
C PRO A 205 30.50 4.27 7.49
N ASN A 206 30.06 5.45 7.94
CA ASN A 206 29.69 5.67 9.33
C ASN A 206 28.38 4.94 9.67
N LEU A 207 27.41 4.96 8.75
CA LEU A 207 26.18 4.18 8.85
C LEU A 207 26.48 2.68 8.97
N GLU A 208 27.25 2.15 8.02
CA GLU A 208 27.63 0.73 7.97
C GLU A 208 28.33 0.31 9.25
N LYS A 209 29.33 1.07 9.71
CA LYS A 209 30.04 0.78 10.97
C LYS A 209 29.12 0.72 12.19
N ASN A 210 28.16 1.64 12.31
CA ASN A 210 27.21 1.61 13.42
C ASN A 210 26.23 0.44 13.29
N TRP A 211 25.83 0.10 12.07
CA TRP A 211 24.94 -1.03 11.80
C TRP A 211 25.61 -2.39 12.00
N GLU A 212 26.90 -2.53 11.69
CA GLU A 212 27.70 -3.70 12.06
C GLU A 212 27.72 -3.90 13.58
N LYS A 213 27.94 -2.82 14.33
CA LYS A 213 27.88 -2.87 15.80
C LYS A 213 26.47 -3.18 16.31
N ALA A 214 25.42 -2.68 15.66
CA ALA A 214 24.04 -3.01 16.00
C ALA A 214 23.75 -4.50 15.76
N ASP A 215 24.26 -5.05 14.66
CA ASP A 215 24.14 -6.47 14.32
C ASP A 215 24.92 -7.37 15.30
N LEU A 216 26.05 -6.90 15.85
CA LEU A 216 26.73 -7.58 16.96
C LEU A 216 25.86 -7.64 18.22
N PHE A 217 25.22 -6.53 18.60
CA PHE A 217 24.28 -6.53 19.74
C PHE A 217 23.10 -7.46 19.49
N TRP A 218 22.53 -7.44 18.29
CA TRP A 218 21.47 -8.38 17.89
C TRP A 218 21.92 -9.84 18.04
N LYS A 219 23.13 -10.18 17.58
CA LYS A 219 23.70 -11.52 17.76
C LYS A 219 23.83 -11.91 19.23
N HIS A 220 24.32 -11.01 20.08
CA HIS A 220 24.39 -11.24 21.52
C HIS A 220 23.01 -11.43 22.14
N ALA A 221 22.01 -10.66 21.71
CA ALA A 221 20.65 -10.84 22.18
C ALA A 221 20.12 -12.26 21.91
N LEU A 222 20.37 -12.82 20.73
CA LEU A 222 19.97 -14.18 20.38
C LEU A 222 20.69 -15.22 21.23
N GLN A 223 22.00 -15.05 21.47
CA GLN A 223 22.77 -15.94 22.35
C GLN A 223 22.22 -15.97 23.78
N GLU A 224 21.82 -14.81 24.31
CA GLU A 224 21.18 -14.75 25.63
C GLU A 224 19.80 -15.40 25.65
N GLN A 225 19.04 -15.36 24.56
CA GLN A 225 17.77 -16.12 24.45
C GLN A 225 18.02 -17.64 24.47
N ASP A 226 19.04 -18.12 23.76
CA ASP A 226 19.41 -19.53 23.75
C ASP A 226 19.85 -20.02 25.15
N ASN A 227 20.45 -19.12 25.94
CA ASN A 227 20.84 -19.36 27.33
C ASN A 227 19.70 -19.11 28.34
N LEU A 228 18.48 -18.77 27.89
CA LEU A 228 17.32 -18.42 28.72
C LEU A 228 17.51 -17.17 29.60
N ASN A 229 18.47 -16.30 29.26
CA ASN A 229 18.77 -15.04 29.94
C ASN A 229 17.96 -13.89 29.30
N TRP A 230 16.65 -13.88 29.52
CA TRP A 230 15.72 -12.97 28.85
C TRP A 230 15.98 -11.47 29.11
N GLU A 231 16.41 -11.14 30.32
CA GLU A 231 16.77 -9.78 30.75
C GLU A 231 17.95 -9.22 29.93
N SER A 232 19.05 -9.98 29.90
CA SER A 232 20.24 -9.64 29.12
C SER A 232 19.93 -9.59 27.62
N SER A 233 19.07 -10.49 27.14
CA SER A 233 18.61 -10.44 25.76
C SER A 233 17.90 -9.13 25.44
N LEU A 234 16.94 -8.69 26.27
CA LEU A 234 16.24 -7.42 26.06
C LEU A 234 17.19 -6.22 26.09
N PHE A 235 18.19 -6.22 26.98
CA PHE A 235 19.21 -5.18 27.01
C PHE A 235 19.96 -5.08 25.68
N PHE A 236 20.39 -6.22 25.12
CA PHE A 236 21.07 -6.26 23.83
C PHE A 236 20.14 -5.89 22.66
N LEU A 237 18.88 -6.31 22.70
CA LEU A 237 17.85 -5.92 21.73
C LEU A 237 17.65 -4.39 21.71
N HIS A 238 17.56 -3.76 22.88
CA HIS A 238 17.46 -2.31 22.99
C HIS A 238 18.69 -1.63 22.36
N GLN A 239 19.90 -2.10 22.69
CA GLN A 239 21.14 -1.54 22.11
C GLN A 239 21.20 -1.70 20.59
N ALA A 240 20.78 -2.84 20.06
CA ALA A 240 20.71 -3.08 18.62
C ALA A 240 19.75 -2.10 17.94
N LEU A 241 18.53 -1.96 18.45
CA LEU A 241 17.52 -1.06 17.90
C LEU A 241 17.95 0.41 17.98
N GLU A 242 18.41 0.86 19.15
CA GLU A 242 18.84 2.22 19.40
C GLU A 242 19.95 2.63 18.40
N LEU A 243 21.00 1.82 18.31
CA LEU A 243 22.15 2.13 17.47
C LEU A 243 21.79 2.15 15.99
N ARG A 244 20.91 1.24 15.57
CA ARG A 244 20.40 1.15 14.19
C ARG A 244 19.66 2.44 13.79
N LEU A 245 18.69 2.87 14.60
CA LEU A 245 17.87 4.05 14.32
C LEU A 245 18.68 5.35 14.44
N ARG A 246 19.54 5.46 15.46
CA ARG A 246 20.42 6.65 15.63
C ARG A 246 21.33 6.86 14.43
N ALA A 247 21.90 5.79 13.88
CA ALA A 247 22.76 5.90 12.71
C ALA A 247 21.98 6.38 11.47
N LEU A 248 20.75 5.88 11.28
CA LEU A 248 19.87 6.33 10.18
C LEU A 248 19.52 7.83 10.30
N ILE A 249 19.13 8.27 11.50
CA ILE A 249 18.86 9.69 11.80
C ILE A 249 20.09 10.55 11.57
N LEU A 250 21.26 10.11 12.05
CA LEU A 250 22.51 10.86 11.89
C LEU A 250 22.83 11.11 10.42
N VAL A 251 22.63 10.10 9.56
CA VAL A 251 22.89 10.25 8.13
C VAL A 251 21.88 11.20 7.49
N TRP A 252 20.58 10.98 7.70
CA TRP A 252 19.55 11.77 7.03
C TRP A 252 19.46 13.21 7.53
N GLU A 253 19.67 13.44 8.82
CA GLU A 253 19.45 14.75 9.42
C GLU A 253 20.74 15.52 9.67
N LYS A 254 21.90 14.85 9.56
CA LYS A 254 23.22 15.38 9.95
C LYS A 254 23.27 15.91 11.38
N ARG A 255 22.39 15.43 12.25
CA ARG A 255 22.41 15.71 13.68
C ARG A 255 22.40 14.42 14.48
N GLU A 256 23.12 14.46 15.60
CA GLU A 256 23.00 13.41 16.59
C GLU A 256 21.76 13.66 17.45
N LEU A 257 20.83 12.71 17.45
CA LEU A 257 19.72 12.73 18.41
C LEU A 257 20.19 12.18 19.74
N LYS A 258 20.29 13.06 20.75
CA LYS A 258 20.68 12.69 22.12
C LYS A 258 19.47 12.20 22.93
N SER A 259 18.80 11.17 22.42
CA SER A 259 17.75 10.45 23.15
C SER A 259 18.06 8.95 23.15
N HIS A 260 17.79 8.30 24.27
CA HIS A 260 17.80 6.85 24.40
C HIS A 260 16.39 6.27 24.34
N GLU A 261 15.35 7.12 24.31
CA GLU A 261 13.97 6.69 24.23
C GLU A 261 13.70 6.11 22.85
N THR A 262 13.35 4.83 22.82
CA THR A 262 13.11 4.09 21.58
C THR A 262 11.92 4.70 20.83
N ARG A 263 10.90 5.18 21.56
CA ARG A 263 9.72 5.81 20.95
C ARG A 263 10.09 7.05 20.14
N VAL A 264 11.00 7.86 20.69
CA VAL A 264 11.46 9.08 20.01
C VAL A 264 12.23 8.70 18.76
N LEU A 265 13.16 7.76 18.85
CA LEU A 265 13.95 7.29 17.71
C LEU A 265 13.08 6.70 16.59
N LEU A 266 12.07 5.90 16.93
CA LEU A 266 11.13 5.34 15.95
C LEU A 266 10.36 6.47 15.24
N ARG A 267 9.80 7.41 16.00
CA ARG A 267 9.02 8.53 15.43
C ARG A 267 9.83 9.39 14.48
N GLU A 268 11.07 9.72 14.82
CA GLU A 268 11.95 10.47 13.91
C GLU A 268 12.24 9.69 12.61
N CYS A 269 12.35 8.36 12.69
CA CYS A 269 12.56 7.52 11.52
C CYS A 269 11.31 7.32 10.65
N TYR A 270 10.10 7.61 11.11
CA TYR A 270 8.86 7.43 10.33
C TYR A 270 8.83 8.28 9.06
N GLN A 271 9.51 9.42 9.05
CA GLN A 271 9.63 10.25 7.85
C GLN A 271 10.50 9.60 6.76
N PHE A 272 11.41 8.69 7.14
CA PHE A 272 12.31 7.97 6.22
C PHE A 272 11.72 6.60 5.83
N ILE A 273 11.16 5.90 6.82
CA ILE A 273 10.62 4.55 6.71
C ILE A 273 9.24 4.52 7.40
N PRO A 274 8.17 4.89 6.69
CA PRO A 274 6.84 5.00 7.28
C PRO A 274 6.31 3.68 7.87
N GLU A 275 6.74 2.54 7.34
CA GLU A 275 6.36 1.19 7.78
C GLU A 275 6.81 0.88 9.21
N LEU A 276 7.78 1.61 9.76
CA LEU A 276 8.16 1.44 11.17
C LEU A 276 6.99 1.73 12.13
N SER A 277 6.00 2.52 11.69
CA SER A 277 4.80 2.81 12.48
C SER A 277 3.90 1.59 12.69
N SER A 278 3.93 0.61 11.78
CA SER A 278 3.15 -0.63 11.91
C SER A 278 3.88 -1.73 12.69
N VAL A 279 5.20 -1.65 12.84
CA VAL A 279 6.00 -2.63 13.60
C VAL A 279 5.85 -2.43 15.12
N PHE A 280 5.71 -1.17 15.55
CA PHE A 280 5.43 -0.81 16.95
C PHE A 280 4.19 0.11 17.01
N PRO A 281 2.99 -0.42 16.76
CA PRO A 281 1.77 0.38 16.73
C PRO A 281 1.38 0.79 18.14
N GLN A 282 1.46 2.06 18.51
CA GLN A 282 1.13 2.52 19.88
C GLN A 282 -0.37 2.75 20.09
N ASN A 283 -1.22 1.89 19.52
CA ASN A 283 -2.68 2.04 19.51
C ASN A 283 -3.39 1.29 20.64
N THR A 284 -2.72 0.37 21.33
CA THR A 284 -3.25 -0.33 22.50
C THR A 284 -2.33 -0.15 23.70
N GLU A 285 -2.86 -0.40 24.90
CA GLU A 285 -2.07 -0.35 26.13
C GLU A 285 -0.97 -1.44 26.13
N GLU A 286 -1.28 -2.63 25.62
CA GLU A 286 -0.33 -3.75 25.48
C GLU A 286 0.89 -3.36 24.64
N GLU A 287 0.66 -2.63 23.54
CA GLU A 287 1.72 -2.15 22.65
C GLU A 287 2.60 -1.09 23.30
N VAL A 288 1.97 -0.18 24.04
CA VAL A 288 2.65 0.84 24.83
C VAL A 288 3.50 0.19 25.93
N GLN A 289 2.98 -0.83 26.60
CA GLN A 289 3.69 -1.59 27.63
C GLN A 289 4.84 -2.41 27.04
N LEU A 290 4.68 -2.96 25.85
CA LEU A 290 5.73 -3.74 25.18
C LEU A 290 6.95 -2.86 24.85
N LEU A 291 6.73 -1.64 24.36
CA LEU A 291 7.82 -0.70 24.12
C LEU A 291 8.46 -0.21 25.42
N GLN A 292 7.64 0.03 26.45
CA GLN A 292 8.12 0.37 27.79
C GLN A 292 9.01 -0.74 28.37
N LEU A 293 8.68 -2.02 28.16
CA LEU A 293 9.47 -3.15 28.63
C LEU A 293 10.90 -3.12 28.06
N LEU A 294 11.04 -2.76 26.78
CA LEU A 294 12.33 -2.63 26.12
C LEU A 294 13.15 -1.47 26.71
N GLU A 295 12.51 -0.32 26.95
CA GLU A 295 13.13 0.87 27.58
C GLU A 295 13.55 0.59 29.04
N ASP A 296 12.70 -0.11 29.79
CA ASP A 296 12.96 -0.53 31.16
C ASP A 296 14.16 -1.48 31.24
N ALA A 297 14.31 -2.40 30.28
CA ALA A 297 15.43 -3.35 30.23
C ALA A 297 16.78 -2.63 30.14
N TYR A 298 16.85 -1.52 29.40
CA TYR A 298 18.07 -0.72 29.30
C TYR A 298 18.52 -0.16 30.65
N CYS A 299 17.57 0.33 31.47
CA CYS A 299 17.87 0.87 32.80
C CYS A 299 18.09 -0.23 33.83
N LYS A 300 17.16 -1.19 33.95
CA LYS A 300 17.09 -2.15 35.07
C LYS A 300 18.23 -3.16 35.05
N VAL A 301 18.64 -3.63 33.87
CA VAL A 301 19.79 -4.56 33.73
C VAL A 301 21.09 -3.89 34.15
N ARG A 302 21.26 -2.60 33.87
CA ARG A 302 22.47 -1.85 34.24
C ARG A 302 22.58 -1.61 35.75
N TYR A 303 21.45 -1.43 36.44
CA TYR A 303 21.42 -1.21 37.88
C TYR A 303 21.19 -2.49 38.70
N ARG A 304 21.27 -3.68 38.06
CA ARG A 304 21.10 -5.00 38.70
C ARG A 304 19.83 -5.11 39.55
N THR A 305 18.75 -4.51 39.08
CA THR A 305 17.43 -4.67 39.70
C THR A 305 16.81 -5.95 39.17
N GLU A 306 16.20 -6.77 40.03
CA GLU A 306 15.43 -7.94 39.58
C GLU A 306 14.34 -7.49 38.59
N PHE A 307 14.37 -8.03 37.37
CA PHE A 307 13.50 -7.64 36.28
C PHE A 307 13.07 -8.88 35.49
N PRO A 308 12.25 -9.76 36.09
CA PRO A 308 11.85 -10.98 35.41
C PRO A 308 11.10 -10.65 34.12
N VAL A 309 11.63 -11.14 33.00
CA VAL A 309 11.04 -10.98 31.67
C VAL A 309 10.45 -12.30 31.23
N GLU A 310 9.18 -12.28 30.80
CA GLU A 310 8.54 -13.44 30.19
C GLU A 310 9.18 -13.78 28.84
N GLU A 311 9.48 -15.05 28.61
CA GLU A 311 10.01 -15.56 27.33
C GLU A 311 9.18 -15.07 26.13
N LYS A 312 7.85 -15.15 26.23
CA LYS A 312 6.93 -14.74 25.15
C LYS A 312 7.16 -13.29 24.74
N LEU A 313 7.27 -12.38 25.71
CA LEU A 313 7.50 -10.95 25.46
C LEU A 313 8.89 -10.70 24.85
N SER A 314 9.92 -11.40 25.34
CA SER A 314 11.28 -11.32 24.77
C SER A 314 11.32 -11.77 23.31
N ARG A 315 10.64 -12.87 22.97
CA ARG A 315 10.54 -13.37 21.59
C ARG A 315 9.73 -12.43 20.70
N THR A 316 8.63 -11.83 21.20
CA THR A 316 7.86 -10.82 20.46
C THR A 316 8.71 -9.60 20.14
N LEU A 317 9.46 -9.06 21.11
CA LEU A 317 10.37 -7.93 20.89
C LEU A 317 11.49 -8.25 19.90
N SER A 318 12.09 -9.45 20.01
CA SER A 318 13.08 -9.95 19.06
C SER A 318 12.50 -9.95 17.62
N SER A 319 11.32 -10.56 17.41
CA SER A 319 10.67 -10.58 16.10
C SER A 319 10.44 -9.19 15.52
N ARG A 320 9.98 -8.22 16.32
CA ARG A 320 9.74 -6.85 15.86
C ARG A 320 11.02 -6.10 15.52
N ILE A 321 12.08 -6.27 16.32
CA ILE A 321 13.37 -5.65 16.03
C ILE A 321 13.99 -6.26 14.77
N ALA A 322 13.77 -7.57 14.51
CA ALA A 322 14.14 -8.17 13.23
C ALA A 322 13.40 -7.53 12.05
N GLN A 323 12.11 -7.20 12.21
CA GLN A 323 11.34 -6.47 11.19
C GLN A 323 11.88 -5.05 10.98
N VAL A 324 12.15 -4.29 12.04
CA VAL A 324 12.81 -2.97 11.93
C VAL A 324 14.13 -3.08 11.19
N ARG A 325 14.97 -4.06 11.56
CA ARG A 325 16.25 -4.31 10.90
C ARG A 325 16.07 -4.59 9.41
N SER A 326 15.09 -5.41 9.04
CA SER A 326 14.77 -5.72 7.64
C SER A 326 14.34 -4.46 6.86
N LEU A 327 13.45 -3.65 7.42
CA LEU A 327 13.02 -2.39 6.80
C LEU A 327 14.19 -1.42 6.63
N CYS A 328 15.06 -1.27 7.64
CA CYS A 328 16.27 -0.47 7.51
C CYS A 328 17.21 -0.98 6.41
N ASN A 329 17.38 -2.30 6.27
CA ASN A 329 18.18 -2.87 5.18
C ASN A 329 17.59 -2.53 3.81
N LYS A 330 16.29 -2.71 3.61
CA LYS A 330 15.65 -2.36 2.32
C LYS A 330 15.77 -0.87 2.01
N HIS A 331 15.61 -0.01 3.02
CA HIS A 331 15.84 1.44 2.88
C HIS A 331 17.27 1.74 2.44
N TYR A 332 18.25 1.03 3.01
CA TYR A 332 19.65 1.16 2.65
C TYR A 332 19.93 0.74 1.21
N GLU A 333 19.39 -0.41 0.79
CA GLU A 333 19.50 -0.92 -0.57
C GLU A 333 18.90 0.06 -1.59
N HIS A 334 17.81 0.75 -1.23
CA HIS A 334 17.17 1.72 -2.12
C HIS A 334 17.95 3.05 -2.23
N PHE A 335 18.36 3.64 -1.11
CA PHE A 335 18.90 5.01 -1.09
C PHE A 335 20.42 5.10 -1.07
N PHE A 336 21.11 4.08 -0.55
CA PHE A 336 22.55 4.14 -0.26
C PHE A 336 23.39 3.15 -1.06
N GLN A 337 22.81 2.04 -1.54
CA GLN A 337 23.53 1.08 -2.37
C GLN A 337 23.78 1.53 -3.82
N PRO A 338 22.88 2.28 -4.48
CA PRO A 338 23.12 2.80 -5.84
C PRO A 338 24.21 3.88 -5.92
N LEU A 339 24.68 4.37 -4.77
CA LEU A 339 25.78 5.33 -4.60
C LEU A 339 27.13 4.62 -4.50
#